data_AF-Q0R0F8-F1
#
_entry.id   AF-Q0R0F8-F1
#
_cell.length_a   1.000
_cell.length_b   1.000
_cell.length_c   1.000
_cell.angle_alpha   90.00
_cell.angle_beta   90.00
_cell.angle_gamma   90.00
#
_symmetry.space_group_name_H-M   'P 1'
#
loop_
_entity.id
_entity.type
_entity.pdbx_description
1 polymer ?
#
loop_
_entity_poly.entity_id
_entity_poly.type
_entity_poly.pdbx_seq_one_letter_code
_entity_poly.pdbx_strand_id
1 'polypeptide(L)'
;YEEAGKCKEEEIKLKKKIRKLIKEAEERPEEPEPTTAGAVQAASAAPVVQETTTVVEEEEEEFVEEIPVVLEADVAQVVSKWTGVPVEKVSSDESARLVQLEEILHDRVIGQEEAVTAVAKAVRRARSGLKNPNRPIASFIFCGPTGVGKTELCKALSAAYFGKEDSMIRLD
;
A
#
# COMPACT_ATOMS: atom_id res chain seq x y z
N TYR A 1 20.08 19.06 3.32
CA TYR A 1 19.62 17.97 2.43
C TYR A 1 20.60 17.66 1.30
N GLU A 2 21.41 18.61 0.80
CA GLU A 2 22.39 18.34 -0.27
C GLU A 2 23.66 17.60 0.18
N GLU A 3 24.10 17.74 1.44
CA GLU A 3 25.34 17.11 1.94
C GLU A 3 25.20 15.60 2.15
N ALA A 4 24.02 15.13 2.57
CA ALA A 4 23.75 13.71 2.80
C ALA A 4 23.72 12.88 1.49
N GLY A 5 23.40 13.52 0.35
CA GLY A 5 23.45 12.87 -0.97
C GLY A 5 24.87 12.65 -1.46
N LYS A 6 25.77 13.62 -1.22
CA LYS A 6 27.18 13.55 -1.64
C LYS A 6 27.96 12.45 -0.89
N CYS A 7 27.73 12.28 0.41
CA CYS A 7 28.37 11.21 1.18
C CYS A 7 27.98 9.80 0.68
N LYS A 8 26.70 9.59 0.35
CA LYS A 8 26.23 8.29 -0.17
C LYS A 8 26.83 7.95 -1.53
N GLU A 9 27.03 8.96 -2.38
CA GLU A 9 27.59 8.77 -3.71
C GLU A 9 29.10 8.43 -3.68
N GLU A 10 29.82 8.97 -2.71
CA GLU A 10 31.23 8.66 -2.45
C GLU A 10 31.42 7.26 -1.85
N GLU A 11 30.55 6.83 -0.94
CA GLU A 11 30.55 5.47 -0.39
C GLU A 11 30.33 4.41 -1.48
N ILE A 12 29.40 4.64 -2.39
CA ILE A 12 29.13 3.74 -3.52
C ILE A 12 30.35 3.66 -4.46
N LYS A 13 31.01 4.78 -4.74
CA LYS A 13 32.24 4.81 -5.55
C LYS A 13 33.38 4.04 -4.88
N LEU A 14 33.53 4.18 -3.56
CA LEU A 14 34.60 3.52 -2.79
C LEU A 14 34.38 2.01 -2.72
N LYS A 15 33.16 1.55 -2.43
CA LYS A 15 32.79 0.11 -2.43
C LYS A 15 33.01 -0.53 -3.81
N LYS A 16 32.68 0.18 -4.90
CA LYS A 16 32.92 -0.31 -6.27
C LYS A 16 34.41 -0.43 -6.60
N LYS A 17 35.24 0.44 -6.05
CA LYS A 17 36.70 0.42 -6.23
C LYS A 17 37.36 -0.73 -5.46
N ILE A 18 36.91 -1.00 -4.24
CA ILE A 18 37.35 -2.15 -3.43
C ILE A 18 37.01 -3.46 -4.14
N ARG A 19 35.77 -3.60 -4.64
CA ARG A 19 35.34 -4.80 -5.38
C ARG A 19 36.17 -5.05 -6.64
N LYS A 20 36.61 -3.98 -7.32
CA LYS A 20 37.47 -4.10 -8.50
C LYS A 20 38.89 -4.58 -8.12
N LEU A 21 39.43 -4.07 -7.01
CA LEU A 21 40.76 -4.47 -6.52
C LEU A 21 40.79 -5.93 -6.04
N ILE A 22 39.73 -6.41 -5.37
CA ILE A 22 39.60 -7.82 -4.96
C ILE A 22 39.58 -8.73 -6.21
N LYS A 23 38.80 -8.34 -7.23
CA LYS A 23 38.71 -9.10 -8.47
C LYS A 23 40.02 -9.10 -9.27
N GLU A 24 40.73 -7.98 -9.29
CA GLU A 24 42.07 -7.89 -9.90
C GLU A 24 43.12 -8.71 -9.11
N ALA A 25 42.95 -8.89 -7.80
CA ALA A 25 43.80 -9.75 -6.98
C ALA A 25 43.51 -11.24 -7.20
N GLU A 26 42.25 -11.62 -7.43
CA GLU A 26 41.84 -12.99 -7.79
C GLU A 26 42.21 -13.38 -9.23
N GLU A 27 42.23 -12.41 -10.16
CA GLU A 27 42.62 -12.63 -11.57
C GLU A 27 44.14 -12.73 -11.77
N ARG A 28 44.96 -12.54 -10.72
CA ARG A 28 46.39 -12.86 -10.78
C ARG A 28 46.54 -14.38 -10.65
N PRO A 29 46.96 -15.11 -11.70
CA PRO A 29 47.08 -16.55 -11.60
C PRO A 29 48.10 -16.90 -10.52
N GLU A 30 47.73 -17.84 -9.64
CA GLU A 30 48.67 -18.55 -8.78
C GLU A 30 49.78 -19.10 -9.67
N GLU A 31 50.99 -18.53 -9.59
CA GLU A 31 52.16 -19.16 -10.18
C GLU A 31 52.42 -20.45 -9.39
N PRO A 32 52.50 -21.62 -10.05
CA PRO A 32 52.80 -22.87 -9.35
C PRO A 32 54.25 -22.83 -8.86
N GLU A 33 54.47 -22.92 -7.55
CA GLU A 33 55.82 -23.04 -7.00
C GLU A 33 56.51 -24.33 -7.51
N PRO A 34 57.82 -24.26 -7.81
CA PRO A 34 58.57 -25.41 -8.31
C PRO A 34 58.76 -26.46 -7.21
N THR A 35 58.41 -27.70 -7.56
CA THR A 35 58.79 -28.92 -6.86
C THR A 35 60.29 -28.93 -6.55
N THR A 36 60.67 -29.02 -5.27
CA THR A 36 61.79 -29.86 -4.81
C THR A 36 61.80 -29.93 -3.29
N ALA A 37 61.34 -31.08 -2.76
CA ALA A 37 61.64 -31.49 -1.39
C ALA A 37 63.10 -31.97 -1.33
N GLY A 38 63.99 -31.14 -0.80
CA GLY A 38 65.24 -31.59 -0.22
C GLY A 38 64.94 -32.21 1.14
N ALA A 39 65.39 -33.45 1.36
CA ALA A 39 65.40 -34.04 2.69
C ALA A 39 66.18 -33.14 3.68
N VAL A 40 65.89 -33.35 4.96
CA VAL A 40 66.71 -33.01 6.14
C VAL A 40 66.27 -31.75 6.91
N GLN A 41 65.49 -32.03 7.96
CA GLN A 41 65.60 -31.53 9.34
C GLN A 41 65.16 -30.12 9.72
N ALA A 42 64.25 -30.14 10.70
CA ALA A 42 64.34 -29.50 11.99
C ALA A 42 64.10 -27.99 12.12
N ALA A 43 63.19 -27.73 13.06
CA ALA A 43 63.05 -26.56 13.91
C ALA A 43 62.31 -25.34 13.35
N SER A 44 61.29 -24.97 14.14
CA SER A 44 60.74 -23.62 14.35
C SER A 44 60.12 -22.90 13.15
N ALA A 45 58.79 -22.98 13.05
CA ALA A 45 57.88 -21.82 13.08
C ALA A 45 56.48 -22.20 12.58
N ALA A 46 55.60 -22.63 13.49
CA ALA A 46 54.21 -22.17 13.44
C ALA A 46 54.20 -20.83 14.20
N PRO A 47 53.44 -19.77 13.81
CA PRO A 47 52.16 -19.79 13.09
C PRO A 47 51.96 -18.61 12.10
N VAL A 48 51.83 -18.83 10.79
CA VAL A 48 51.46 -17.72 9.85
C VAL A 48 50.29 -18.08 8.93
N VAL A 49 49.87 -19.36 8.92
CA VAL A 49 48.86 -19.85 7.95
C VAL A 49 47.46 -19.93 8.55
N GLN A 50 47.26 -19.56 9.82
CA GLN A 50 45.95 -19.57 10.49
C GLN A 50 45.22 -18.22 10.48
N GLU A 51 45.84 -17.13 10.02
CA GLU A 51 45.21 -15.80 10.01
C GLU A 51 44.53 -15.43 8.68
N THR A 52 44.72 -16.21 7.61
CA THR A 52 44.11 -15.90 6.30
C THR A 52 42.83 -16.66 6.01
N THR A 53 42.42 -17.60 6.87
CA THR A 53 41.20 -18.41 6.71
C THR A 53 40.03 -17.93 7.58
N THR A 54 40.19 -16.82 8.33
CA THR A 54 39.23 -16.34 9.34
C THR A 54 38.71 -14.93 9.05
N VAL A 55 38.70 -14.48 7.78
CA VAL A 55 38.11 -13.19 7.37
C VAL A 55 37.01 -13.36 6.32
N VAL A 56 36.52 -14.58 6.09
CA VAL A 56 35.37 -14.81 5.17
C VAL A 56 34.03 -14.88 5.94
N GLU A 57 34.03 -14.60 7.23
CA GLU A 57 32.82 -14.24 7.98
C GLU A 57 32.68 -12.71 8.03
N GLU A 58 32.87 -12.04 6.89
CA GLU A 58 32.35 -10.67 6.73
C GLU A 58 30.87 -10.81 6.42
N GLU A 59 30.07 -10.46 7.42
CA GLU A 59 28.63 -10.24 7.38
C GLU A 59 28.21 -9.77 5.98
N GLU A 60 27.56 -10.65 5.22
CA GLU A 60 26.70 -10.26 4.11
C GLU A 60 25.52 -9.50 4.73
N GLU A 61 25.76 -8.25 5.15
CA GLU A 61 24.72 -7.24 5.13
C GLU A 61 24.38 -7.05 3.65
N GLU A 62 23.51 -7.93 3.15
CA GLU A 62 22.65 -7.62 2.01
C GLU A 62 22.01 -6.27 2.33
N PHE A 63 22.58 -5.20 1.78
CA PHE A 63 21.86 -3.97 1.54
C PHE A 63 20.77 -4.34 0.54
N VAL A 64 19.67 -4.86 1.06
CA VAL A 64 18.39 -4.81 0.41
C VAL A 64 18.14 -3.31 0.26
N GLU A 65 18.32 -2.77 -0.94
CA GLU A 65 17.70 -1.49 -1.27
C GLU A 65 16.23 -1.66 -0.90
N GLU A 66 15.81 -1.13 0.25
CA GLU A 66 14.41 -1.16 0.65
C GLU A 66 13.66 -0.36 -0.41
N ILE A 67 13.16 -1.07 -1.43
CA ILE A 67 12.27 -0.51 -2.42
C ILE A 67 11.07 -0.04 -1.61
N PRO A 68 10.76 1.27 -1.58
CA PRO A 68 9.64 1.75 -0.80
C PRO A 68 8.36 1.14 -1.37
N VAL A 69 7.75 0.21 -0.61
CA VAL A 69 6.51 -0.45 -0.99
C VAL A 69 5.37 0.47 -0.61
N VAL A 70 4.60 0.90 -1.62
CA VAL A 70 3.41 1.73 -1.42
C VAL A 70 2.25 0.81 -1.04
N LEU A 71 1.70 1.00 0.16
CA LEU A 71 0.53 0.29 0.65
C LEU A 71 -0.75 1.07 0.35
N GLU A 72 -1.91 0.40 0.44
CA GLU A 72 -3.22 1.04 0.24
C GLU A 72 -3.44 2.22 1.21
N ALA A 73 -2.91 2.12 2.43
CA ALA A 73 -2.96 3.16 3.45
C ALA A 73 -2.24 4.45 3.01
N ASP A 74 -1.10 4.33 2.30
CA ASP A 74 -0.34 5.48 1.80
C ASP A 74 -1.13 6.24 0.73
N VAL A 75 -1.77 5.50 -0.19
CA VAL A 75 -2.65 6.06 -1.22
C VAL A 75 -3.85 6.76 -0.58
N ALA A 76 -4.49 6.10 0.40
CA ALA A 76 -5.62 6.66 1.13
C ALA A 76 -5.25 7.97 1.85
N GLN A 77 -4.04 8.05 2.42
CA GLN A 77 -3.55 9.24 3.10
C GLN A 77 -3.35 10.43 2.14
N VAL A 78 -2.79 10.19 0.95
CA VAL A 78 -2.59 11.23 -0.07
C VAL A 78 -3.93 11.71 -0.61
N VAL A 79 -4.85 10.81 -0.94
CA VAL A 79 -6.19 11.15 -1.44
C VAL A 79 -6.99 11.90 -0.38
N SER A 80 -6.90 11.50 0.89
CA SER A 80 -7.55 12.20 2.01
C SER A 80 -7.00 13.62 2.18
N LYS A 81 -5.69 13.85 2.00
CA LYS A 81 -5.06 15.18 2.06
C LYS A 81 -5.54 16.10 0.93
N TRP A 82 -5.73 15.58 -0.28
CA TRP A 82 -6.20 16.37 -1.42
C TRP A 82 -7.71 16.67 -1.37
N THR A 83 -8.51 15.68 -0.96
CA THR A 83 -9.97 15.81 -0.95
C THR A 83 -10.51 16.37 0.37
N GLY A 84 -9.70 16.35 1.44
CA GLY A 84 -10.12 16.70 2.79
C GLY A 84 -11.03 15.66 3.46
N VAL A 85 -11.29 14.52 2.83
CA VAL A 85 -12.19 13.47 3.33
C VAL A 85 -11.38 12.28 3.86
N PRO A 86 -11.44 11.94 5.16
CA PRO A 86 -10.68 10.82 5.73
C PRO A 86 -11.20 9.45 5.24
N VAL A 87 -10.50 8.81 4.32
CA VAL A 87 -10.98 7.57 3.65
C VAL A 87 -11.18 6.40 4.62
N GLU A 88 -10.26 6.19 5.57
CA GLU A 88 -10.33 5.06 6.52
C GLU A 88 -11.52 5.13 7.48
N LYS A 89 -11.74 6.30 8.12
CA LYS A 89 -12.85 6.50 9.06
C LYS A 89 -14.20 6.51 8.37
N VAL A 90 -14.25 7.02 7.13
CA VAL A 90 -15.47 7.03 6.33
C VAL A 90 -15.87 5.61 5.95
N SER A 91 -14.92 4.73 5.60
CA SER A 91 -15.23 3.38 5.15
C SER A 91 -15.87 2.49 6.22
N SER A 92 -15.44 2.56 7.48
CA SER A 92 -15.98 1.71 8.56
C SER A 92 -17.38 2.14 8.99
N ASP A 93 -17.58 3.44 9.21
CA ASP A 93 -18.84 4.00 9.67
C ASP A 93 -19.92 3.93 8.58
N GLU A 94 -19.55 4.16 7.32
CA GLU A 94 -20.44 3.93 6.17
C GLU A 94 -20.91 2.47 6.12
N SER A 95 -20.01 1.51 6.33
CA SER A 95 -20.33 0.09 6.27
C SER A 95 -21.36 -0.31 7.33
N ALA A 96 -21.23 0.19 8.55
CA ALA A 96 -22.19 -0.05 9.61
C ALA A 96 -23.58 0.55 9.27
N ARG A 97 -23.60 1.79 8.78
CA ARG A 97 -24.86 2.46 8.36
C ARG A 97 -25.55 1.76 7.20
N LEU A 98 -24.79 1.16 6.28
CA LEU A 98 -25.34 0.44 5.13
C LEU A 98 -26.10 -0.83 5.50
N VAL A 99 -25.72 -1.49 6.60
CA VAL A 99 -26.43 -2.68 7.11
C VAL A 99 -27.82 -2.28 7.60
N GLN A 100 -27.95 -1.12 8.24
CA GLN A 100 -29.19 -0.61 8.82
C GLN A 100 -29.94 0.36 7.89
N LEU A 101 -29.53 0.49 6.63
CA LEU A 101 -30.04 1.52 5.72
C LEU A 101 -31.57 1.45 5.51
N GLU A 102 -32.15 0.24 5.45
CA GLU A 102 -33.61 0.07 5.30
C GLU A 102 -34.36 0.61 6.51
N GLU A 103 -33.92 0.26 7.72
CA GLU A 103 -34.52 0.74 8.97
C GLU A 103 -34.43 2.27 9.08
N ILE A 104 -33.26 2.84 8.79
CA ILE A 104 -33.03 4.30 8.84
C ILE A 104 -33.95 5.04 7.84
N LEU A 105 -34.21 4.46 6.67
CA LEU A 105 -35.10 5.06 5.67
C LEU A 105 -36.58 4.95 6.10
N HIS A 106 -36.96 3.84 6.73
CA HIS A 106 -38.31 3.61 7.24
C HIS A 106 -38.71 4.52 8.39
N ASP A 107 -37.74 5.02 9.17
CA ASP A 107 -37.99 6.03 10.21
C ASP A 107 -38.63 7.32 9.65
N ARG A 108 -38.38 7.63 8.37
CA ARG A 108 -38.88 8.84 7.70
C ARG A 108 -39.93 8.56 6.63
N VAL A 109 -39.81 7.44 5.92
CA VAL A 109 -40.67 7.11 4.78
C VAL A 109 -41.57 5.94 5.16
N ILE A 110 -42.82 6.26 5.51
CA ILE A 110 -43.80 5.28 5.96
C ILE A 110 -44.61 4.76 4.77
N GLY A 111 -44.78 3.43 4.69
CA GLY A 111 -45.69 2.79 3.73
C GLY A 111 -45.14 2.64 2.31
N GLN A 112 -43.82 2.76 2.11
CA GLN A 112 -43.14 2.58 0.81
C GLN A 112 -42.09 1.47 0.84
N GLU A 113 -42.46 0.29 1.38
CA GLU A 113 -41.56 -0.85 1.60
C GLU A 113 -40.76 -1.25 0.37
N GLU A 114 -41.43 -1.39 -0.77
CA GLU A 114 -40.79 -1.83 -2.02
C GLU A 114 -39.78 -0.81 -2.53
N ALA A 115 -40.11 0.49 -2.45
CA ALA A 115 -39.22 1.56 -2.87
C ALA A 115 -37.98 1.64 -1.96
N VAL A 116 -38.16 1.57 -0.64
CA VAL A 116 -37.07 1.57 0.35
C VAL A 116 -36.15 0.37 0.15
N THR A 117 -36.73 -0.83 0.02
CA THR A 117 -35.97 -2.07 -0.21
C THR A 117 -35.17 -2.01 -1.51
N ALA A 118 -35.78 -1.54 -2.60
CA ALA A 118 -35.10 -1.41 -3.89
C ALA A 118 -33.92 -0.44 -3.84
N VAL A 119 -34.09 0.70 -3.15
CA VAL A 119 -33.04 1.69 -2.94
C VAL A 119 -31.90 1.10 -2.14
N ALA A 120 -32.18 0.54 -0.96
CA ALA A 120 -31.17 0.00 -0.08
C ALA A 120 -30.40 -1.17 -0.72
N LYS A 121 -31.09 -2.06 -1.45
CA LYS A 121 -30.44 -3.15 -2.19
C LYS A 121 -29.48 -2.64 -3.25
N ALA A 122 -29.84 -1.61 -4.00
CA ALA A 122 -28.96 -1.04 -5.02
C ALA A 122 -27.71 -0.38 -4.42
N VAL A 123 -27.88 0.34 -3.32
CA VAL A 123 -26.77 1.00 -2.60
C VAL A 123 -25.83 -0.04 -2.00
N ARG A 124 -26.35 -1.09 -1.35
CA ARG A 124 -25.55 -2.21 -0.83
C ARG A 124 -24.73 -2.90 -1.94
N ARG A 125 -25.36 -3.19 -3.08
CA ARG A 125 -24.67 -3.77 -4.26
C ARG A 125 -23.54 -2.88 -4.78
N ALA A 126 -23.75 -1.56 -4.77
CA ALA A 126 -22.74 -0.63 -5.24
C ALA A 126 -21.52 -0.53 -4.33
N ARG A 127 -21.71 -0.77 -3.03
CA ARG A 127 -20.62 -0.77 -2.03
C ARG A 127 -19.89 -2.10 -1.95
N SER A 128 -20.54 -3.21 -2.25
CA SER A 128 -19.90 -4.54 -2.32
C SER A 128 -19.01 -4.74 -3.55
N GLY A 129 -18.73 -3.69 -4.35
CA GLY A 129 -17.94 -3.78 -5.57
C GLY A 129 -18.64 -4.49 -6.74
N LEU A 130 -19.90 -4.90 -6.58
CA LEU A 130 -20.66 -5.62 -7.62
C LEU A 130 -21.31 -4.67 -8.65
N LYS A 131 -20.93 -3.38 -8.69
CA LYS A 131 -21.41 -2.43 -9.70
C LYS A 131 -20.46 -2.37 -10.88
N ASN A 132 -21.03 -2.06 -12.04
CA ASN A 132 -20.25 -1.67 -13.20
C ASN A 132 -19.63 -0.27 -12.97
N PRO A 133 -18.31 -0.07 -13.14
CA PRO A 133 -17.66 1.22 -12.93
C PRO A 133 -18.14 2.32 -13.90
N ASN A 134 -18.63 1.94 -15.09
CA ASN A 134 -19.11 2.88 -16.11
C ASN A 134 -20.60 3.27 -15.94
N ARG A 135 -21.22 2.93 -14.82
CA ARG A 135 -22.63 3.22 -14.54
C ARG A 135 -22.79 3.86 -13.16
N PRO A 136 -23.83 4.70 -12.97
CA PRO A 136 -24.13 5.25 -11.66
C PRO A 136 -24.43 4.14 -10.65
N ILE A 137 -24.23 4.44 -9.36
CA ILE A 137 -24.52 3.54 -8.23
C ILE A 137 -25.93 2.95 -8.34
N ALA A 138 -26.90 3.82 -8.59
CA ALA A 138 -28.27 3.46 -8.89
C ALA A 138 -28.92 4.57 -9.74
N SER A 139 -29.92 4.20 -10.52
CA SER A 139 -30.80 5.12 -11.24
C SER A 139 -32.23 4.72 -10.93
N PHE A 140 -33.01 5.66 -10.41
CA PHE A 140 -34.38 5.43 -9.97
C PHE A 140 -35.31 6.44 -10.62
N ILE A 141 -36.55 5.99 -10.87
CA ILE A 141 -37.66 6.84 -11.29
C ILE A 141 -38.79 6.58 -10.30
N PHE A 142 -39.16 7.62 -9.53
CA PHE A 142 -40.25 7.52 -8.57
C PHE A 142 -41.57 8.03 -9.19
N CYS A 143 -42.46 7.10 -9.51
CA CYS A 143 -43.79 7.39 -10.07
C CYS A 143 -44.89 7.29 -8.98
N GLY A 144 -45.99 8.04 -9.12
CA GLY A 144 -47.03 8.15 -8.09
C GLY A 144 -47.59 9.56 -7.87
N PRO A 145 -48.63 9.72 -7.04
CA PRO A 145 -49.24 11.03 -6.77
C PRO A 145 -48.32 11.95 -5.96
N THR A 146 -48.67 13.22 -5.85
CA THR A 146 -47.93 14.19 -5.03
C THR A 146 -48.13 13.89 -3.53
N GLY A 147 -47.15 14.25 -2.71
CA GLY A 147 -47.25 14.12 -1.24
C GLY A 147 -46.97 12.72 -0.66
N VAL A 148 -46.71 11.69 -1.46
CA VAL A 148 -46.44 10.31 -0.98
C VAL A 148 -45.00 10.04 -0.53
N GLY A 149 -44.15 11.06 -0.46
CA GLY A 149 -42.78 10.91 0.05
C GLY A 149 -41.71 10.57 -0.99
N LYS A 150 -41.94 10.75 -2.29
CA LYS A 150 -40.90 10.53 -3.32
C LYS A 150 -39.66 11.39 -3.13
N THR A 151 -39.86 12.70 -2.97
CA THR A 151 -38.77 13.66 -2.70
C THR A 151 -38.19 13.44 -1.31
N GLU A 152 -39.02 13.02 -0.36
CA GLU A 152 -38.59 12.72 1.01
C GLU A 152 -37.65 11.53 1.06
N LEU A 153 -37.92 10.48 0.27
CA LEU A 153 -37.04 9.33 0.13
C LEU A 153 -35.65 9.73 -0.41
N CYS A 154 -35.58 10.68 -1.34
CA CYS A 154 -34.30 11.22 -1.82
C CYS A 154 -33.53 11.97 -0.71
N LYS A 155 -34.23 12.79 0.08
CA LYS A 155 -33.62 13.54 1.21
C LYS A 155 -33.16 12.61 2.32
N ALA A 156 -34.00 11.64 2.70
CA ALA A 156 -33.70 10.62 3.69
C ALA A 156 -32.48 9.78 3.26
N LEU A 157 -32.41 9.41 1.98
CA LEU A 157 -31.24 8.71 1.43
C LEU A 157 -29.97 9.57 1.51
N SER A 158 -30.05 10.85 1.17
CA SER A 158 -28.90 11.76 1.27
C SER A 158 -28.42 11.88 2.72
N ALA A 159 -29.34 12.07 3.67
CA ALA A 159 -29.01 12.12 5.10
C ALA A 159 -28.40 10.81 5.61
N ALA A 160 -28.97 9.65 5.25
CA ALA A 160 -28.47 8.36 5.70
C ALA A 160 -27.09 8.03 5.12
N TYR A 161 -26.87 8.36 3.85
CA TYR A 161 -25.66 7.96 3.11
C TYR A 161 -24.51 8.98 3.24
N PHE A 162 -24.80 10.28 3.20
CA PHE A 162 -23.80 11.36 3.26
C PHE A 162 -23.79 12.10 4.61
N GLY A 163 -24.73 11.81 5.51
CA GLY A 163 -24.83 12.42 6.84
C GLY A 163 -25.55 13.77 6.89
N LYS A 164 -25.96 14.33 5.74
CA LYS A 164 -26.71 15.60 5.65
C LYS A 164 -27.73 15.51 4.52
N GLU A 165 -28.89 16.13 4.70
CA GLU A 165 -29.93 16.20 3.66
C GLU A 165 -29.50 17.04 2.45
N ASP A 166 -28.75 18.11 2.69
CA ASP A 166 -28.31 19.05 1.66
C ASP A 166 -27.16 18.49 0.80
N SER A 167 -26.68 17.29 1.10
CA SER A 167 -25.70 16.56 0.30
C SER A 167 -26.35 15.89 -0.92
N MET A 168 -27.28 16.60 -1.57
CA MET A 168 -27.88 16.22 -2.84
C MET A 168 -27.94 17.42 -3.78
N ILE A 169 -27.63 17.20 -5.06
CA ILE A 169 -27.81 18.22 -6.09
C ILE A 169 -29.27 18.16 -6.53
N ARG A 170 -30.04 19.21 -6.23
CA ARG A 170 -31.43 19.36 -6.67
C ARG A 170 -31.49 20.23 -7.92
N LEU A 171 -32.17 19.72 -8.94
CA LEU A 171 -32.48 20.44 -10.17
C LEU A 171 -33.99 20.63 -10.18
N ASP A 172 -34.44 21.88 -10.05
CA ASP A 172 -35.84 22.29 -10.26
C ASP A 172 -36.04 22.87 -11.67
#